data_AF-A0A962Z6L5-F1
#
_entry.id   AF-A0A962Z6L5-F1
#
_cell.length_a   1.000
_cell.length_b   1.000
_cell.length_c   1.000
_cell.angle_alpha   90.00
_cell.angle_beta   90.00
_cell.angle_gamma   90.00
#
_symmetry.space_group_name_H-M   'P 1'
#
loop_
_entity.id
_entity.type
_entity.pdbx_description
1 polymer ?
#
loop_
_entity_poly.entity_id
_entity_poly.type
_entity_poly.pdbx_seq_one_letter_code
_entity_poly.pdbx_strand_id
1 'polypeptide(L)'
;MAKSVDISFEVLVLGNDRWEVKLVSANQGDALAASVELAKKPGVKGVRVVREMFEHKTGLSFGRIVFEQVKETRARAVRATSGG
;
A
#
# COMPACT_ATOMS: atom_id res chain seq x y z
N MET A 1 -22.00 9.85 22.75
CA MET A 1 -20.60 9.48 23.08
C MET A 1 -19.72 9.90 21.91
N ALA A 2 -18.73 10.77 22.13
CA ALA A 2 -17.76 11.09 21.09
C ALA A 2 -16.88 9.87 20.81
N LYS A 3 -16.64 9.53 19.53
CA LYS A 3 -15.65 8.51 19.17
C LYS A 3 -14.29 8.99 19.65
N SER A 4 -13.63 8.20 20.50
CA SER A 4 -12.29 8.53 21.01
C SER A 4 -11.17 8.16 20.04
N VAL A 5 -11.50 7.43 18.96
CA VAL A 5 -10.55 6.94 17.96
C VAL A 5 -11.16 7.13 16.56
N ASP A 6 -10.37 7.72 15.66
CA ASP A 6 -10.64 7.74 14.23
C ASP A 6 -9.82 6.66 13.53
N ILE A 7 -10.41 6.05 12.50
CA ILE A 7 -9.78 5.01 11.69
C ILE A 7 -9.88 5.43 10.23
N SER A 8 -8.76 5.39 9.52
CA SER A 8 -8.70 5.55 8.07
C SER A 8 -7.84 4.46 7.45
N PHE A 9 -8.01 4.28 6.15
CA PHE A 9 -7.30 3.33 5.32
C PHE A 9 -6.71 4.08 4.15
N GLU A 10 -5.39 4.13 4.09
CA GLU A 10 -4.65 4.72 2.98
C GLU A 10 -4.28 3.63 1.99
N VAL A 11 -4.54 3.88 0.72
CA VAL A 11 -4.12 3.02 -0.39
C VAL A 11 -2.93 3.68 -1.07
N LEU A 12 -1.78 3.03 -1.00
CA LEU A 12 -0.54 3.51 -1.59
C LEU A 12 -0.20 2.70 -2.84
N VAL A 13 0.39 3.38 -3.83
CA VAL A 13 0.92 2.78 -5.05
C VAL A 13 2.43 2.99 -5.08
N LEU A 14 3.18 1.92 -5.36
CA LEU A 14 4.61 1.98 -5.62
C LEU A 14 4.84 2.36 -7.09
N GLY A 15 5.28 3.60 -7.29
CA GLY A 15 5.64 4.16 -8.59
C GLY A 15 7.15 4.10 -8.85
N ASN A 16 7.75 5.24 -9.18
CA ASN A 16 9.20 5.43 -9.35
C ASN A 16 9.94 5.31 -8.00
N ASP A 17 9.90 4.12 -7.42
CA ASP A 17 10.60 3.70 -6.20
C ASP A 17 10.15 4.44 -4.93
N ARG A 18 8.99 5.09 -4.99
CA ARG A 18 8.32 5.71 -3.85
C ARG A 18 6.87 5.25 -3.75
N TRP A 19 6.40 5.12 -2.51
CA TRP A 19 5.00 4.90 -2.20
C TRP A 19 4.25 6.23 -2.23
N GLU A 20 3.17 6.29 -3.01
CA GLU A 20 2.31 7.46 -3.12
C GLU A 20 0.90 7.10 -2.70
N VAL A 21 0.31 7.87 -1.77
CA VAL A 21 -1.10 7.75 -1.41
C VAL A 21 -1.95 8.10 -2.62
N LYS A 22 -2.87 7.21 -3.00
CA LYS A 22 -3.83 7.41 -4.10
C LYS A 22 -5.26 7.53 -3.62
N LEU A 23 -5.57 6.97 -2.45
CA LEU A 23 -6.88 7.01 -1.84
C LEU A 23 -6.73 7.00 -0.32
N VAL A 24 -7.60 7.75 0.37
CA VAL A 24 -7.85 7.60 1.79
C VAL A 24 -9.34 7.31 1.96
N SER A 25 -9.68 6.26 2.70
CA SER A 25 -11.06 5.85 2.95
C SER A 25 -11.28 5.58 4.44
N ALA A 26 -12.48 5.85 4.96
CA ALA A 26 -12.87 5.40 6.29
C ALA A 26 -13.32 3.92 6.31
N ASN A 27 -13.47 3.29 5.14
CA ASN A 27 -13.97 1.94 4.97
C ASN A 27 -12.86 1.01 4.42
N GLN A 28 -12.62 -0.09 5.12
CA GLN A 28 -11.61 -1.09 4.72
C GLN A 28 -11.93 -1.77 3.39
N GLY A 29 -13.19 -2.11 3.15
CA GLY A 29 -13.64 -2.77 1.93
C GLY A 29 -13.40 -1.91 0.69
N ASP A 30 -13.72 -0.62 0.77
CA ASP A 30 -13.49 0.34 -0.32
C ASP A 30 -11.99 0.49 -0.60
N ALA A 31 -11.16 0.58 0.45
CA ALA A 31 -9.70 0.65 0.31
C ALA A 31 -9.11 -0.61 -0.33
N LEU A 32 -9.60 -1.79 0.08
CA LEU A 32 -9.17 -3.08 -0.50
C LEU A 32 -9.59 -3.19 -1.97
N ALA A 33 -10.84 -2.87 -2.30
CA ALA A 33 -11.33 -2.89 -3.67
C ALA A 33 -10.51 -1.95 -4.57
N ALA A 34 -10.24 -0.73 -4.11
CA ALA A 34 -9.39 0.23 -4.83
C ALA A 34 -7.96 -0.30 -5.00
N SER A 35 -7.38 -0.93 -3.97
CA SER A 35 -6.03 -1.49 -4.05
C SER A 35 -5.91 -2.58 -5.12
N VAL A 36 -6.92 -3.45 -5.25
CA VAL A 36 -7.00 -4.50 -6.27
C VAL A 36 -7.10 -3.90 -7.67
N GLU A 37 -7.93 -2.87 -7.86
CA GLU A 37 -8.04 -2.20 -9.16
C GLU A 37 -6.75 -1.44 -9.54
N LEU A 38 -6.09 -0.80 -8.58
CA LEU A 38 -4.81 -0.13 -8.79
C LEU A 38 -3.71 -1.12 -9.13
N ALA A 39 -3.68 -2.30 -8.51
CA ALA A 39 -2.69 -3.33 -8.78
C ALA A 39 -2.73 -3.81 -10.24
N LYS A 40 -3.90 -3.79 -10.87
CA LYS A 40 -4.08 -4.17 -12.29
C LYS A 40 -3.55 -3.13 -13.27
N LYS A 41 -3.36 -1.87 -12.85
CA LYS A 41 -2.94 -0.80 -13.77
C LYS A 41 -1.52 -1.04 -14.31
N PRO A 42 -1.28 -0.78 -15.61
CA PRO A 42 0.06 -0.77 -16.19
C PRO A 42 0.98 0.21 -15.45
N GLY A 43 2.26 -0.15 -15.31
CA GLY A 43 3.26 0.70 -14.65
C GLY A 43 3.22 0.72 -13.12
N VAL A 44 2.18 0.18 -12.48
CA VAL A 44 2.13 0.01 -11.03
C VAL A 44 3.04 -1.14 -10.61
N LYS A 45 4.10 -0.84 -9.84
CA LYS A 45 5.06 -1.83 -9.31
C LYS A 45 4.58 -2.50 -8.02
N GLY A 46 3.64 -1.89 -7.31
CA GLY A 46 3.10 -2.46 -6.08
C GLY A 46 1.96 -1.61 -5.52
N VAL A 47 1.18 -2.21 -4.62
CA VAL A 47 0.09 -1.56 -3.87
C VAL A 47 0.18 -1.95 -2.41
N ARG A 48 -0.25 -1.06 -1.52
CA ARG A 48 -0.28 -1.27 -0.08
C ARG A 48 -1.53 -0.62 0.50
N VAL A 49 -2.14 -1.25 1.50
CA VAL A 49 -3.19 -0.63 2.31
C VAL A 49 -2.67 -0.50 3.74
N VAL A 50 -2.66 0.73 4.25
CA VAL A 50 -2.28 1.06 5.62
C VAL A 50 -3.52 1.47 6.38
N ARG A 51 -3.77 0.81 7.50
CA ARG A 51 -4.79 1.22 8.46
C ARG A 51 -4.16 2.17 9.46
N GLU A 52 -4.61 3.41 9.45
CA GLU A 52 -4.24 4.44 10.41
C GLU A 52 -5.30 4.52 11.51
N MET A 53 -4.85 4.63 12.76
CA MET A 53 -5.70 4.89 13.92
C MET A 53 -5.20 6.13 14.64
N PHE A 54 -6.07 7.10 14.86
CA PHE A 54 -5.77 8.30 15.63
C PHE A 54 -6.56 8.29 16.94
N GLU A 55 -5.87 8.31 18.08
CA GLU A 55 -6.50 8.39 19.40
C GLU A 55 -6.53 9.85 19.90
N HIS A 56 -7.73 10.43 19.95
CA HIS A 56 -7.92 11.85 20.31
C HIS A 56 -7.52 12.18 21.75
N LYS A 57 -7.56 11.19 22.65
CA LYS A 57 -7.23 11.39 24.07
C LYS A 57 -5.73 11.56 24.30
N THR A 58 -4.92 10.84 23.54
CA THR A 58 -3.46 10.81 23.68
C THR A 58 -2.76 11.63 22.60
N GLY A 59 -3.47 11.94 21.50
CA GLY A 59 -2.90 12.59 20.31
C GLY A 59 -2.00 11.68 19.49
N LEU A 60 -1.99 10.37 19.77
CA LEU A 60 -1.12 9.40 19.12
C LEU A 60 -1.77 8.81 17.86
N SER A 61 -0.94 8.62 16.83
CA SER A 61 -1.30 7.90 15.60
C SER A 61 -0.57 6.57 15.52
N PHE A 62 -1.26 5.54 15.06
CA PHE A 62 -0.70 4.21 14.83
C PHE A 62 -1.07 3.70 13.45
N GLY A 63 -0.05 3.39 12.64
CA GLY A 63 -0.20 2.80 11.32
C GLY A 63 0.08 1.30 11.33
N ARG A 64 -0.75 0.52 10.64
CA ARG A 64 -0.49 -0.90 10.35
C ARG A 64 -0.73 -1.21 8.88
N ILE A 65 0.25 -1.84 8.24
CA ILE A 65 0.05 -2.44 6.92
C ILE A 65 -0.90 -3.63 7.07
N VAL A 66 -2.05 -3.57 6.41
CA VAL A 66 -3.07 -4.63 6.44
C VAL A 66 -3.15 -5.41 5.14
N PHE A 67 -2.60 -4.85 4.06
CA PHE A 67 -2.45 -5.52 2.77
C PHE A 67 -1.22 -4.96 2.06
N GLU A 68 -0.47 -5.83 1.39
CA GLU A 68 0.62 -5.45 0.51
C GLU A 68 0.75 -6.44 -0.64
N GLN A 69 0.98 -5.90 -1.84
CA GLN A 69 1.35 -6.68 -3.01
C GLN A 69 2.40 -5.93 -3.80
N VAL A 70 3.55 -6.56 -4.07
CA VAL A 70 4.62 -6.00 -4.90
C VAL A 70 4.86 -6.93 -6.08
N LYS A 71 4.94 -6.36 -7.28
CA LYS A 71 5.28 -7.10 -8.50
C LYS A 71 6.80 -7.21 -8.56
N GLU A 72 7.35 -8.38 -8.26
CA GLU A 72 8.76 -8.65 -8.54
C GLU A 72 8.97 -8.65 -10.06
N THR A 73 9.74 -7.70 -10.56
CA THR A 73 10.37 -7.86 -11.87
C THR A 73 11.56 -8.79 -11.66
N ARG A 74 11.43 -10.05 -12.06
CA ARG A 74 12.59 -10.96 -12.14
C ARG A 74 13.57 -10.41 -13.18
N ALA A 75 14.45 -9.50 -12.77
CA ALA A 75 15.72 -9.30 -13.45
C ALA A 75 16.72 -10.35 -12.92
N ARG A 76 16.42 -11.65 -13.10
CA ARG A 76 17.46 -12.67 -12.93
C ARG A 76 18.31 -12.58 -14.18
N ALA A 77 19.42 -11.86 -14.08
CA ALA A 77 20.48 -11.87 -15.07
C ALA A 77 20.77 -13.32 -15.48
N VAL A 78 20.41 -13.67 -16.71
CA VAL A 78 21.08 -14.76 -17.43
C VAL A 78 22.51 -14.25 -17.60
N ARG A 79 23.39 -14.58 -16.66
CA ARG A 79 24.82 -14.64 -16.97
C ARG A 79 24.96 -15.77 -17.98
N ALA A 80 24.96 -15.40 -19.25
CA ALA A 80 25.64 -16.15 -20.27
C ALA A 80 27.12 -16.23 -19.87
N THR A 81 27.53 -17.34 -19.27
CA THR A 81 28.91 -17.81 -19.38
C THR A 81 28.95 -18.77 -20.56
N SER A 82 29.01 -18.19 -21.75
CA SER A 82 29.69 -18.78 -22.89
C SER A 82 31.17 -18.46 -22.78
N GLY A 83 32.03 -19.47 -22.90
CA GLY A 83 33.44 -19.32 -23.28
C GLY A 83 34.46 -19.81 -22.25
N GLY A 84 35.19 -20.87 -22.61
CA GLY A 84 36.44 -21.28 -21.99
C GLY A 84 36.57 -22.77 -21.81
#